data_AF-A0A497UUY4-F1
#
_entry.id   AF-A0A497UUY4-F1
#
_cell.length_a   1.000
_cell.length_b   1.000
_cell.length_c   1.000
_cell.angle_alpha   90.00
_cell.angle_beta   90.00
_cell.angle_gamma   90.00
#
_symmetry.space_group_name_H-M   'P 1'
#
loop_
_entity.id
_entity.type
_entity.pdbx_description
1 polymer ?
#
loop_
_entity_poly.entity_id
_entity_poly.type
_entity_poly.pdbx_seq_one_letter_code
_entity_poly.pdbx_strand_id
1 'polypeptide(L)'
;MKKTIKVVSVLDTAKSYEYVDENPIRGGMKDVYFSPDKDYVVAFYRNPLDEGQKERIMRIVSTYLQNIKSGNSSEYFLNEIFRWPYDIVERNKLTGIVVPVYHHKFYFAKGYIGSDNIQGQDKVGKWFTAPMFRNQQYPLRLDQSELGDWLSYFQIAVNISRGVKKLHQMGLAHSDLSYNNILVDPVTKSACIIDIDGLVVPKLFPPEVIGTADFIAPEVLKTKHLNLQDPNRHLPNQKTDLHALAVLIYMYLLRRHPLRGGKIWDLDSERDEILSMGEKAMFVEHPENLSNHVKSDHLRKWDAFWGDPQKIPYTITGPYISELFRKAFIDGLHDPIRRPTANEWETALLKTVDLIQPCSNSSCTEKWYVFDNTGNPKCPFCGTPHQGTLPVLDLYFRFDDEVWKPENHRLMVYHNQYLFKWHVSRKIIRNENLTMQDKMPVGYFTFHQGKWVLVNQGLAGMKDVTEQKEILPGSMVELTDGKKILLSSEEGGRLIYVTMANQ
;
A
#
# COMPACT_ATOMS: atom_id res chain seq x y z
N MET A 1 -33.70 -27.02 7.42
CA MET A 1 -33.19 -26.49 6.14
C MET A 1 -33.11 -24.98 6.29
N LYS A 2 -31.97 -24.38 5.96
CA LYS A 2 -31.82 -22.91 5.99
C LYS A 2 -32.78 -22.30 4.98
N LYS A 3 -33.42 -21.18 5.32
CA LYS A 3 -34.37 -20.51 4.42
C LYS A 3 -33.59 -19.83 3.27
N THR A 4 -33.56 -20.48 2.11
CA THR A 4 -32.91 -19.93 0.91
C THR A 4 -33.90 -19.15 0.05
N ILE A 5 -33.43 -18.04 -0.53
CA ILE A 5 -34.22 -17.17 -1.38
C ILE A 5 -33.53 -16.96 -2.71
N LYS A 6 -34.30 -17.12 -3.78
CA LYS A 6 -33.86 -16.91 -5.16
C LYS A 6 -34.14 -15.47 -5.61
N VAL A 7 -33.17 -14.85 -6.26
CA VAL A 7 -33.26 -13.53 -6.89
C VAL A 7 -32.69 -13.58 -8.30
N VAL A 8 -33.20 -12.74 -9.20
CA VAL A 8 -32.84 -12.75 -10.62
C VAL A 8 -31.95 -11.55 -10.93
N SER A 9 -30.98 -11.74 -11.83
CA SER A 9 -30.13 -10.63 -12.30
C SER A 9 -30.97 -9.61 -13.07
N VAL A 10 -30.68 -8.34 -12.86
CA VAL A 10 -31.25 -7.22 -13.64
C VAL A 10 -30.62 -7.14 -15.03
N LEU A 11 -29.38 -7.63 -15.20
CA LEU A 11 -28.66 -7.61 -16.48
C LEU A 11 -29.00 -8.80 -17.39
N ASP A 12 -29.30 -9.96 -16.80
CA ASP A 12 -29.63 -11.18 -17.52
C ASP A 12 -30.72 -11.97 -16.79
N THR A 13 -31.95 -11.90 -17.30
CA THR A 13 -33.12 -12.58 -16.71
C THR A 13 -33.00 -14.11 -16.68
N ALA A 14 -32.10 -14.71 -17.47
CA ALA A 14 -31.83 -16.15 -17.43
C ALA A 14 -30.94 -16.54 -16.23
N LYS A 15 -30.28 -15.56 -15.61
CA LYS A 15 -29.34 -15.75 -14.51
C LYS A 15 -30.00 -15.43 -13.16
N SER A 16 -29.78 -16.30 -12.19
CA SER A 16 -30.34 -16.16 -10.85
C SER A 16 -29.34 -16.55 -9.78
N TYR A 17 -29.52 -15.99 -8.60
CA TYR A 17 -28.71 -16.21 -7.41
C TYR A 17 -29.57 -16.64 -6.24
N GLU A 18 -28.93 -17.30 -5.29
CA GLU A 18 -29.55 -17.75 -4.05
C GLU A 18 -28.78 -17.21 -2.85
N TYR A 19 -29.50 -16.85 -1.80
CA TYR A 19 -28.90 -16.45 -0.53
C TYR A 19 -29.69 -17.00 0.65
N VAL A 20 -29.00 -17.18 1.77
CA VAL A 20 -29.60 -17.62 3.04
C VAL A 20 -30.19 -16.42 3.77
N ASP A 21 -31.51 -16.40 3.97
CA ASP A 21 -32.29 -15.31 4.59
C ASP A 21 -32.30 -15.42 6.12
N GLU A 22 -31.10 -15.52 6.72
CA GLU A 22 -30.92 -15.65 8.17
C GLU A 22 -29.70 -14.82 8.61
N ASN A 23 -29.86 -14.00 9.64
CA ASN A 23 -28.77 -13.24 10.29
C ASN A 23 -27.83 -12.50 9.32
N PRO A 24 -28.33 -11.53 8.52
CA PRO A 24 -27.47 -10.77 7.63
C PRO A 24 -26.38 -10.02 8.39
N ILE A 25 -25.19 -9.93 7.78
CA ILE A 25 -24.16 -9.01 8.25
C ILE A 25 -24.66 -7.59 7.92
N ARG A 26 -24.86 -6.78 8.95
CA ARG A 26 -25.33 -5.40 8.81
C ARG A 26 -24.14 -4.48 8.60
N GLY A 27 -23.94 -4.03 7.36
CA GLY A 27 -23.00 -2.98 7.02
C GLY A 27 -23.57 -1.58 7.28
N GLY A 28 -22.86 -0.52 6.87
CA GLY A 28 -23.31 0.87 7.03
C GLY A 28 -24.63 1.15 6.29
N MET A 29 -24.73 0.73 5.02
CA MET A 29 -25.90 1.01 4.16
C MET A 29 -26.62 -0.25 3.66
N LYS A 30 -26.00 -1.43 3.82
CA LYS A 30 -26.46 -2.69 3.22
C LYS A 30 -26.61 -3.80 4.25
N ASP A 31 -27.50 -4.72 3.94
CA ASP A 31 -27.59 -6.02 4.60
C ASP A 31 -27.02 -7.10 3.67
N VAL A 32 -26.02 -7.82 4.16
CA VAL A 32 -25.21 -8.76 3.38
C VAL A 32 -25.59 -10.19 3.75
N TYR A 33 -25.97 -10.96 2.75
CA TYR A 33 -26.40 -12.35 2.89
C TYR A 33 -25.47 -13.28 2.11
N PHE A 34 -25.06 -14.39 2.72
CA PHE A 34 -24.22 -15.39 2.05
C PHE A 34 -25.04 -16.28 1.12
N SER A 35 -24.42 -16.69 0.02
CA SER A 35 -24.92 -17.80 -0.78
C SER A 35 -24.92 -19.11 0.03
N PRO A 36 -25.74 -20.12 -0.35
CA PRO A 36 -25.78 -21.42 0.33
C PRO A 36 -24.39 -22.06 0.50
N ASP A 37 -23.56 -21.97 -0.54
CA ASP A 37 -22.22 -22.55 -0.60
C ASP A 37 -21.11 -21.61 -0.07
N LYS A 38 -21.45 -20.36 0.28
CA LYS A 38 -20.54 -19.31 0.76
C LYS A 38 -19.45 -18.85 -0.22
N ASP A 39 -19.69 -18.98 -1.53
CA ASP A 39 -18.78 -18.46 -2.57
C ASP A 39 -18.98 -16.98 -2.87
N TYR A 40 -20.19 -16.46 -2.65
CA TYR A 40 -20.55 -15.07 -2.90
C TYR A 40 -21.52 -14.55 -1.84
N VAL A 41 -21.68 -13.23 -1.82
CA VAL A 41 -22.71 -12.55 -1.04
C VAL A 41 -23.65 -11.78 -1.95
N VAL A 42 -24.90 -11.65 -1.51
CA VAL A 42 -25.87 -10.72 -2.07
C VAL A 42 -26.06 -9.62 -1.03
N ALA A 43 -25.67 -8.39 -1.37
CA ALA A 43 -25.76 -7.24 -0.49
C ALA A 43 -26.87 -6.29 -0.94
N PHE A 44 -27.96 -6.20 -0.18
CA PHE A 44 -29.09 -5.32 -0.48
C PHE A 44 -28.94 -3.96 0.20
N TYR A 45 -29.15 -2.88 -0.55
CA TYR A 45 -29.27 -1.55 0.04
C TYR A 45 -30.56 -1.47 0.85
N ARG A 46 -30.50 -0.87 2.04
CA ARG A 46 -31.68 -0.76 2.92
C ARG A 46 -32.74 0.20 2.37
N ASN A 47 -32.30 1.19 1.59
CA ASN A 47 -33.17 2.17 0.96
C ASN A 47 -33.22 1.93 -0.55
N PRO A 48 -34.37 2.20 -1.20
CA PRO A 48 -34.45 2.23 -2.66
C PRO A 48 -33.43 3.22 -3.24
N LEU A 49 -32.74 2.80 -4.30
CA LEU A 49 -31.79 3.63 -5.03
C LEU A 49 -32.49 4.44 -6.12
N ASP A 50 -32.00 5.65 -6.38
CA ASP A 50 -32.43 6.42 -7.54
C ASP A 50 -31.88 5.85 -8.86
N GLU A 51 -32.40 6.33 -9.99
CA GLU A 51 -32.01 5.84 -11.32
C GLU A 51 -30.52 6.06 -11.62
N GLY A 52 -29.93 7.16 -11.16
CA GLY A 52 -28.50 7.44 -11.35
C GLY A 52 -27.61 6.49 -10.54
N GLN A 53 -28.02 6.17 -9.30
CA GLN A 53 -27.34 5.18 -8.47
C GLN A 53 -27.44 3.76 -9.07
N LYS A 54 -28.60 3.37 -9.57
CA LYS A 54 -28.77 2.10 -10.29
C LYS A 54 -27.91 2.05 -11.55
N GLU A 55 -27.89 3.11 -12.35
CA GLU A 55 -27.05 3.19 -13.55
C GLU A 55 -25.56 3.07 -13.21
N ARG A 56 -25.11 3.73 -12.14
CA ARG A 56 -23.72 3.61 -11.63
C ARG A 56 -23.36 2.16 -11.36
N ILE A 57 -24.19 1.45 -10.57
CA ILE A 57 -23.96 0.05 -10.23
C ILE A 57 -23.97 -0.82 -11.48
N MET A 58 -24.93 -0.62 -12.39
CA MET A 58 -24.98 -1.35 -13.66
C MET A 58 -23.67 -1.20 -14.45
N ARG A 59 -23.09 0.01 -14.54
CA ARG A 59 -21.79 0.20 -15.22
C ARG A 59 -20.63 -0.46 -14.46
N ILE A 60 -20.65 -0.45 -13.12
CA ILE A 60 -19.63 -1.10 -12.29
C ILE A 60 -19.60 -2.61 -12.54
N VAL A 61 -20.77 -3.27 -12.52
CA VAL A 61 -20.88 -4.72 -12.70
C VAL A 61 -20.77 -5.16 -14.17
N SER A 62 -20.91 -4.24 -15.13
CA SER A 62 -20.79 -4.52 -16.57
C SER A 62 -19.55 -3.89 -17.19
N THR A 63 -19.60 -2.64 -17.65
CA THR A 63 -18.54 -1.95 -18.40
C THR A 63 -17.19 -1.99 -17.69
N TYR A 64 -17.13 -1.59 -16.42
CA TYR A 64 -15.86 -1.54 -15.70
C TYR A 64 -15.33 -2.93 -15.37
N LEU A 65 -16.19 -3.87 -15.00
CA LEU A 65 -15.79 -5.26 -14.83
C LEU A 65 -15.21 -5.86 -16.12
N GLN A 66 -15.84 -5.62 -17.26
CA GLN A 66 -15.33 -6.11 -18.55
C GLN A 66 -13.99 -5.47 -18.91
N ASN A 67 -13.80 -4.17 -18.65
CA ASN A 67 -12.52 -3.50 -18.86
C ASN A 67 -11.39 -4.10 -18.00
N ILE A 68 -11.69 -4.57 -16.78
CA ILE A 68 -10.71 -5.29 -15.95
C ILE A 68 -10.45 -6.68 -16.54
N LYS A 69 -11.50 -7.43 -16.91
CA LYS A 69 -11.40 -8.79 -17.47
C LYS A 69 -10.59 -8.84 -18.77
N SER A 70 -10.80 -7.87 -19.65
CA SER A 70 -10.09 -7.77 -20.93
C SER A 70 -8.70 -7.15 -20.83
N GLY A 71 -8.33 -6.62 -19.66
CA GLY A 71 -7.03 -6.01 -19.41
C GLY A 71 -5.96 -7.00 -18.93
N ASN A 72 -4.72 -6.52 -18.87
CA ASN A 72 -3.62 -7.31 -18.32
C ASN A 72 -3.80 -7.57 -16.82
N SER A 73 -3.33 -8.73 -16.37
CA SER A 73 -3.34 -9.13 -14.96
C SER A 73 -4.75 -9.11 -14.34
N SER A 74 -5.77 -9.45 -15.13
CA SER A 74 -7.18 -9.41 -14.72
C SER A 74 -7.45 -10.25 -13.47
N GLU A 75 -6.92 -11.48 -13.41
CA GLU A 75 -7.03 -12.35 -12.23
C GLU A 75 -6.43 -11.73 -10.97
N TYR A 76 -5.25 -11.10 -11.09
CA TYR A 76 -4.62 -10.40 -9.96
C TYR A 76 -5.52 -9.26 -9.45
N PHE A 77 -6.07 -8.44 -10.34
CA PHE A 77 -6.94 -7.34 -9.90
C PHE A 77 -8.25 -7.84 -9.30
N LEU A 78 -8.91 -8.82 -9.91
CA LEU A 78 -10.23 -9.30 -9.46
C LEU A 78 -10.18 -10.22 -8.24
N ASN A 79 -9.06 -10.92 -8.02
CA ASN A 79 -8.93 -11.88 -6.93
C ASN A 79 -8.05 -11.40 -5.77
N GLU A 80 -7.02 -10.59 -6.03
CA GLU A 80 -6.06 -10.15 -4.99
C GLU A 80 -6.27 -8.72 -4.52
N ILE A 81 -6.55 -7.80 -5.45
CA ILE A 81 -6.62 -6.36 -5.15
C ILE A 81 -8.03 -5.88 -4.84
N PHE A 82 -9.02 -6.46 -5.52
CA PHE A 82 -10.43 -6.16 -5.33
C PHE A 82 -11.22 -7.41 -4.98
N ARG A 83 -12.47 -7.20 -4.56
CA ARG A 83 -13.55 -8.17 -4.66
C ARG A 83 -14.69 -7.52 -5.44
N TRP A 84 -14.54 -7.53 -6.77
CA TRP A 84 -15.37 -6.74 -7.67
C TRP A 84 -16.82 -7.25 -7.79
N PRO A 85 -17.84 -6.41 -7.54
CA PRO A 85 -19.23 -6.77 -7.78
C PRO A 85 -19.44 -7.17 -9.24
N TYR A 86 -20.09 -8.31 -9.47
CA TYR A 86 -20.21 -8.86 -10.83
C TYR A 86 -21.65 -9.03 -11.31
N ASP A 87 -22.62 -8.63 -10.49
CA ASP A 87 -24.02 -8.58 -10.90
C ASP A 87 -24.85 -7.65 -10.02
N ILE A 88 -26.03 -7.30 -10.53
CA ILE A 88 -27.06 -6.52 -9.85
C ILE A 88 -28.36 -7.33 -9.84
N VAL A 89 -29.05 -7.35 -8.71
CA VAL A 89 -30.31 -8.08 -8.51
C VAL A 89 -31.35 -7.14 -7.90
N GLU A 90 -32.62 -7.47 -8.04
CA GLU A 90 -33.70 -6.70 -7.42
C GLU A 90 -34.66 -7.61 -6.66
N ARG A 91 -35.09 -7.16 -5.48
CA ARG A 91 -36.11 -7.84 -4.70
C ARG A 91 -36.89 -6.84 -3.86
N ASN A 92 -38.23 -6.93 -3.88
CA ASN A 92 -39.12 -6.07 -3.08
C ASN A 92 -38.80 -4.56 -3.24
N LYS A 93 -38.49 -4.12 -4.46
CA LYS A 93 -38.05 -2.74 -4.80
C LYS A 93 -36.69 -2.32 -4.21
N LEU A 94 -35.97 -3.23 -3.56
CA LEU A 94 -34.60 -3.02 -3.10
C LEU A 94 -33.63 -3.56 -4.14
N THR A 95 -32.63 -2.74 -4.44
CA THR A 95 -31.50 -3.13 -5.28
C THR A 95 -30.50 -3.89 -4.43
N GLY A 96 -29.90 -4.93 -5.00
CA GLY A 96 -28.79 -5.66 -4.41
C GLY A 96 -27.66 -5.85 -5.41
N ILE A 97 -26.46 -6.07 -4.89
CA ILE A 97 -25.27 -6.39 -5.68
C ILE A 97 -24.76 -7.77 -5.30
N VAL A 98 -24.21 -8.48 -6.28
CA VAL A 98 -23.58 -9.78 -6.07
C VAL A 98 -22.07 -9.61 -6.08
N VAL A 99 -21.42 -10.03 -5.00
CA VAL A 99 -19.99 -9.78 -4.75
C VAL A 99 -19.31 -11.08 -4.32
N PRO A 100 -18.07 -11.38 -4.77
CA PRO A 100 -17.34 -12.55 -4.28
C PRO A 100 -17.04 -12.42 -2.78
N VAL A 101 -17.08 -13.54 -2.04
CA VAL A 101 -16.70 -13.54 -0.62
C VAL A 101 -15.22 -13.19 -0.46
N TYR A 102 -14.88 -12.50 0.62
CA TYR A 102 -13.49 -12.17 0.94
C TYR A 102 -12.65 -13.44 1.15
N HIS A 103 -11.40 -13.40 0.71
CA HIS A 103 -10.50 -14.54 0.92
C HIS A 103 -10.27 -14.76 2.42
N HIS A 104 -10.16 -16.02 2.86
CA HIS A 104 -10.09 -16.36 4.29
C HIS A 104 -8.95 -15.65 5.05
N LYS A 105 -7.87 -15.28 4.35
CA LYS A 105 -6.72 -14.51 4.86
C LYS A 105 -7.10 -13.16 5.49
N PHE A 106 -8.22 -12.58 5.07
CA PHE A 106 -8.72 -11.29 5.56
C PHE A 106 -9.61 -11.41 6.80
N TYR A 107 -9.75 -12.60 7.38
CA TYR A 107 -10.39 -12.77 8.69
C TYR A 107 -9.34 -13.11 9.74
N PHE A 108 -9.52 -12.63 10.97
CA PHE A 108 -8.63 -12.97 12.08
C PHE A 108 -8.61 -14.48 12.33
N ALA A 109 -7.43 -15.08 12.27
CA ALA A 109 -7.25 -16.48 12.62
C ALA A 109 -7.32 -16.68 14.14
N LYS A 110 -6.84 -15.69 14.90
CA LYS A 110 -6.80 -15.62 16.35
C LYS A 110 -7.31 -14.28 16.90
N GLY A 111 -6.86 -13.16 16.35
CA GLY A 111 -7.27 -11.84 16.84
C GLY A 111 -6.42 -11.32 17.99
N TYR A 112 -7.01 -11.15 19.17
CA TYR A 112 -6.28 -10.65 20.35
C TYR A 112 -5.42 -11.75 20.99
N ILE A 113 -4.37 -11.33 21.68
CA ILE A 113 -3.63 -12.27 22.52
C ILE A 113 -4.51 -12.75 23.69
N GLY A 114 -4.69 -14.07 23.81
CA GLY A 114 -5.43 -14.69 24.91
C GLY A 114 -6.95 -14.46 24.91
N SER A 115 -7.53 -14.02 23.79
CA SER A 115 -8.98 -13.86 23.63
C SER A 115 -9.39 -14.03 22.17
N ASP A 116 -10.48 -14.77 21.95
CA ASP A 116 -11.01 -15.08 20.62
C ASP A 116 -12.14 -14.11 20.19
N ASN A 117 -12.33 -12.99 20.91
CA ASN A 117 -13.48 -12.09 20.73
C ASN A 117 -13.60 -11.49 19.31
N ILE A 118 -12.48 -11.35 18.61
CA ILE A 118 -12.45 -10.87 17.22
C ILE A 118 -12.03 -11.96 16.23
N GLN A 119 -11.91 -13.21 16.67
CA GLN A 119 -11.61 -14.34 15.79
C GLN A 119 -12.71 -14.46 14.72
N GLY A 120 -12.31 -14.66 13.47
CA GLY A 120 -13.22 -14.73 12.32
C GLY A 120 -13.82 -13.38 11.90
N GLN A 121 -13.51 -12.28 12.59
CA GLN A 121 -13.92 -10.93 12.16
C GLN A 121 -12.97 -10.40 11.07
N ASP A 122 -13.46 -9.42 10.32
CA ASP A 122 -12.72 -8.78 9.24
C ASP A 122 -11.46 -8.08 9.75
N LYS A 123 -10.34 -8.32 9.07
CA LYS A 123 -9.06 -7.62 9.25
C LYS A 123 -9.08 -6.26 8.54
N VAL A 124 -9.96 -5.39 9.00
CA VAL A 124 -10.02 -4.00 8.54
C VAL A 124 -8.69 -3.29 8.85
N GLY A 125 -8.19 -2.48 7.91
CA GLY A 125 -6.87 -1.83 7.98
C GLY A 125 -6.58 -1.05 9.25
N LYS A 126 -7.63 -0.53 9.91
CA LYS A 126 -7.54 0.21 11.19
C LYS A 126 -6.77 -0.53 12.28
N TRP A 127 -6.96 -1.85 12.36
CA TRP A 127 -6.28 -2.72 13.33
C TRP A 127 -4.75 -2.65 13.20
N PHE A 128 -4.26 -2.33 12.01
CA PHE A 128 -2.84 -2.36 11.69
C PHE A 128 -2.19 -0.98 11.59
N THR A 129 -2.94 0.12 11.69
CA THR A 129 -2.37 1.48 11.68
C THR A 129 -2.11 2.05 13.08
N ALA A 130 -2.78 1.55 14.11
CA ALA A 130 -2.59 2.02 15.47
C ALA A 130 -1.42 1.31 16.20
N PRO A 131 -0.52 2.05 16.88
CA PRO A 131 0.60 1.45 17.62
C PRO A 131 0.18 0.55 18.78
N MET A 132 -0.89 0.93 19.49
CA MET A 132 -1.33 0.21 20.70
C MET A 132 -1.57 -1.29 20.46
N PHE A 133 -2.05 -1.69 19.28
CA PHE A 133 -2.31 -3.09 18.96
C PHE A 133 -1.05 -3.96 18.85
N ARG A 134 0.14 -3.37 18.90
CA ARG A 134 1.44 -4.06 18.92
C ARG A 134 2.19 -3.85 20.23
N ASN A 135 1.72 -2.93 21.07
CA ASN A 135 2.39 -2.62 22.31
C ASN A 135 2.21 -3.79 23.30
N GLN A 136 3.30 -4.37 23.77
CA GLN A 136 3.30 -5.54 24.66
C GLN A 136 2.51 -5.34 25.95
N GLN A 137 2.36 -4.09 26.39
CA GLN A 137 1.67 -3.76 27.63
C GLN A 137 0.19 -3.40 27.40
N TYR A 138 -0.28 -3.28 26.15
CA TYR A 138 -1.69 -3.05 25.84
C TYR A 138 -2.49 -4.36 26.00
N PRO A 139 -3.59 -4.38 26.79
CA PRO A 139 -4.36 -5.60 27.06
C PRO A 139 -5.05 -6.18 25.82
N LEU A 140 -5.55 -5.32 24.92
CA LEU A 140 -6.23 -5.71 23.68
C LEU A 140 -5.28 -5.68 22.48
N ARG A 141 -4.00 -5.99 22.69
CA ARG A 141 -3.05 -6.10 21.57
C ARG A 141 -3.36 -7.32 20.73
N LEU A 142 -3.07 -7.23 19.44
CA LEU A 142 -3.19 -8.35 18.52
C LEU A 142 -2.13 -9.39 18.83
N ASP A 143 -2.46 -10.65 18.53
CA ASP A 143 -1.48 -11.73 18.60
C ASP A 143 -0.35 -11.49 17.60
N GLN A 144 0.88 -11.86 17.97
CA GLN A 144 2.06 -11.67 17.11
C GLN A 144 1.90 -12.43 15.78
N SER A 145 1.17 -13.54 15.76
CA SER A 145 0.90 -14.29 14.54
C SER A 145 0.04 -13.54 13.53
N GLU A 146 -0.57 -12.40 13.89
CA GLU A 146 -1.43 -11.59 13.02
C GLU A 146 -0.72 -10.35 12.43
N LEU A 147 0.44 -9.97 12.98
CA LEU A 147 1.00 -8.62 12.78
C LEU A 147 1.99 -8.50 11.62
N GLY A 148 2.58 -9.61 11.14
CA GLY A 148 3.66 -9.56 10.15
C GLY A 148 4.87 -8.73 10.61
N ASP A 149 5.71 -8.32 9.65
CA ASP A 149 6.90 -7.50 9.87
C ASP A 149 6.85 -6.21 9.03
N TRP A 150 7.84 -5.33 9.15
CA TRP A 150 7.80 -4.02 8.48
C TRP A 150 7.81 -4.16 6.95
N LEU A 151 8.58 -5.12 6.40
CA LEU A 151 8.59 -5.42 4.96
C LEU A 151 7.21 -5.83 4.44
N SER A 152 6.39 -6.49 5.27
CA SER A 152 5.03 -6.86 4.94
C SER A 152 4.14 -5.63 4.67
N TYR A 153 4.33 -4.53 5.43
CA TYR A 153 3.60 -3.28 5.24
C TYR A 153 4.00 -2.53 3.96
N PHE A 154 5.25 -2.66 3.50
CA PHE A 154 5.64 -2.16 2.18
C PHE A 154 4.86 -2.86 1.06
N GLN A 155 4.73 -4.20 1.14
CA GLN A 155 4.00 -4.95 0.13
C GLN A 155 2.48 -4.66 0.18
N ILE A 156 1.92 -4.47 1.37
CA ILE A 156 0.54 -3.98 1.55
C ILE A 156 0.36 -2.62 0.86
N ALA A 157 1.25 -1.66 1.13
CA ALA A 157 1.22 -0.35 0.50
C ALA A 157 1.32 -0.45 -1.03
N VAL A 158 2.19 -1.32 -1.57
CA VAL A 158 2.30 -1.57 -3.02
C VAL A 158 0.97 -2.06 -3.60
N ASN A 159 0.30 -3.00 -2.93
CA ASN A 159 -0.97 -3.54 -3.39
C ASN A 159 -2.07 -2.47 -3.40
N ILE A 160 -2.13 -1.62 -2.36
CA ILE A 160 -3.07 -0.49 -2.28
C ILE A 160 -2.77 0.51 -3.41
N SER A 161 -1.50 0.90 -3.61
CA SER A 161 -1.11 1.80 -4.71
C SER A 161 -1.50 1.25 -6.08
N ARG A 162 -1.34 -0.06 -6.32
CA ARG A 162 -1.78 -0.71 -7.56
C ARG A 162 -3.29 -0.67 -7.75
N GLY A 163 -4.07 -0.88 -6.70
CA GLY A 163 -5.53 -0.77 -6.74
C GLY A 163 -5.99 0.64 -7.08
N VAL A 164 -5.46 1.66 -6.40
CA VAL A 164 -5.76 3.07 -6.70
C VAL A 164 -5.32 3.44 -8.12
N LYS A 165 -4.12 3.02 -8.54
CA LYS A 165 -3.62 3.19 -9.91
C LYS A 165 -4.59 2.61 -10.93
N LYS A 166 -5.09 1.40 -10.72
CA LYS A 166 -6.03 0.73 -11.63
C LYS A 166 -7.38 1.45 -11.72
N LEU A 167 -7.94 1.89 -10.58
CA LEU A 167 -9.15 2.71 -10.56
C LEU A 167 -8.94 4.01 -11.34
N HIS A 168 -7.84 4.71 -11.09
CA HIS A 168 -7.55 5.99 -11.72
C HIS A 168 -7.34 5.88 -13.23
N GLN A 169 -6.69 4.80 -13.70
CA GLN A 169 -6.54 4.48 -15.13
C GLN A 169 -7.88 4.26 -15.84
N MET A 170 -8.91 3.81 -15.13
CA MET A 170 -10.27 3.66 -15.66
C MET A 170 -11.11 4.95 -15.53
N GLY A 171 -10.51 6.04 -15.07
CA GLY A 171 -11.21 7.31 -14.82
C GLY A 171 -12.07 7.30 -13.55
N LEU A 172 -11.90 6.30 -12.68
CA LEU A 172 -12.68 6.15 -11.44
C LEU A 172 -11.94 6.80 -10.27
N ALA A 173 -12.70 7.24 -9.27
CA ALA A 173 -12.20 7.55 -7.94
C ALA A 173 -12.97 6.73 -6.88
N HIS A 174 -12.27 6.31 -5.83
CA HIS A 174 -12.89 5.61 -4.71
C HIS A 174 -13.78 6.54 -3.88
N SER A 175 -13.37 7.80 -3.71
CA SER A 175 -14.05 8.86 -2.94
C SER A 175 -14.12 8.68 -1.43
N ASP A 176 -14.12 7.43 -0.94
CA ASP A 176 -14.02 7.09 0.49
C ASP A 176 -12.82 6.17 0.80
N LEU A 177 -11.67 6.43 0.20
CA LEU A 177 -10.48 5.61 0.45
C LEU A 177 -10.00 5.82 1.89
N SER A 178 -10.02 4.78 2.70
CA SER A 178 -9.65 4.85 4.12
C SER A 178 -9.19 3.49 4.66
N TYR A 179 -8.68 3.45 5.89
CA TYR A 179 -8.34 2.18 6.52
C TYR A 179 -9.56 1.28 6.77
N ASN A 180 -10.78 1.83 6.69
CA ASN A 180 -12.03 1.07 6.88
C ASN A 180 -12.43 0.32 5.61
N ASN A 181 -12.09 0.88 4.44
CA ASN A 181 -12.39 0.32 3.13
C ASN A 181 -11.21 -0.44 2.53
N ILE A 182 -10.30 -0.92 3.39
CA ILE A 182 -9.19 -1.79 3.02
C ILE A 182 -9.12 -2.94 4.01
N LEU A 183 -9.21 -4.16 3.50
CA LEU A 183 -8.86 -5.36 4.26
C LEU A 183 -7.37 -5.64 4.11
N VAL A 184 -6.69 -5.99 5.20
CA VAL A 184 -5.24 -6.18 5.23
C VAL A 184 -4.91 -7.50 5.91
N ASP A 185 -3.98 -8.26 5.34
CA ASP A 185 -3.32 -9.34 6.05
C ASP A 185 -1.79 -9.18 5.97
N PRO A 186 -1.14 -8.73 7.04
CA PRO A 186 0.31 -8.59 7.06
C PRO A 186 1.05 -9.91 6.92
N VAL A 187 0.46 -11.03 7.34
CA VAL A 187 1.10 -12.35 7.29
C VAL A 187 1.30 -12.81 5.85
N THR A 188 0.24 -12.75 5.02
CA THR A 188 0.33 -13.04 3.59
C THR A 188 0.63 -11.80 2.75
N LYS A 189 0.97 -10.66 3.38
CA LYS A 189 1.36 -9.41 2.71
C LYS A 189 0.30 -8.91 1.71
N SER A 190 -0.98 -9.12 2.03
CA SER A 190 -2.12 -8.93 1.14
C SER A 190 -2.94 -7.71 1.54
N ALA A 191 -3.54 -7.03 0.57
CA ALA A 191 -4.45 -5.91 0.79
C ALA A 191 -5.56 -5.92 -0.26
N CYS A 192 -6.81 -5.74 0.15
CA CYS A 192 -7.97 -5.70 -0.72
C CYS A 192 -8.77 -4.42 -0.50
N ILE A 193 -9.01 -3.66 -1.57
CA ILE A 193 -9.88 -2.48 -1.55
C ILE A 193 -11.33 -2.96 -1.68
N ILE A 194 -12.20 -2.50 -0.79
CA ILE A 194 -13.62 -2.88 -0.71
C ILE A 194 -14.54 -1.66 -0.89
N ASP A 195 -15.85 -1.86 -0.88
CA ASP A 195 -16.87 -0.80 -1.08
C ASP A 195 -16.74 -0.04 -2.41
N ILE A 196 -16.59 -0.83 -3.48
CA ILE A 196 -16.33 -0.36 -4.86
C ILE A 196 -17.60 -0.24 -5.71
N ASP A 197 -18.76 -0.17 -5.09
CA ASP A 197 -20.05 0.10 -5.75
C ASP A 197 -20.47 1.58 -5.68
N GLY A 198 -19.82 2.39 -4.83
CA GLY A 198 -20.01 3.83 -4.71
C GLY A 198 -19.06 4.69 -5.55
N LEU A 199 -18.30 4.10 -6.48
CA LEU A 199 -17.21 4.78 -7.20
C LEU A 199 -17.68 6.04 -7.94
N VAL A 200 -16.86 7.09 -7.87
CA VAL A 200 -17.09 8.35 -8.57
C VAL A 200 -16.63 8.24 -10.01
N VAL A 201 -17.51 8.64 -10.92
CA VAL A 201 -17.20 8.81 -12.34
C VAL A 201 -17.30 10.31 -12.65
N PRO A 202 -16.18 10.98 -12.97
CA PRO A 202 -16.17 12.41 -13.23
C PRO A 202 -17.28 12.84 -14.19
N LYS A 203 -18.04 13.88 -13.80
CA LYS A 203 -19.17 14.47 -14.56
C LYS A 203 -20.40 13.56 -14.76
N LEU A 204 -20.37 12.32 -14.32
CA LEU A 204 -21.47 11.37 -14.51
C LEU A 204 -22.08 10.94 -13.18
N PHE A 205 -21.26 10.44 -12.26
CA PHE A 205 -21.70 9.93 -10.97
C PHE A 205 -20.95 10.63 -9.84
N PRO A 206 -21.58 11.61 -9.14
CA PRO A 206 -20.94 12.35 -8.07
C PRO A 206 -20.75 11.49 -6.81
N PRO A 207 -19.86 11.88 -5.89
CA PRO A 207 -19.68 11.18 -4.62
C PRO A 207 -20.93 11.25 -3.75
N GLU A 208 -21.24 10.15 -3.07
CA GLU A 208 -22.37 10.06 -2.13
C GLU A 208 -21.97 10.45 -0.71
N VAL A 209 -20.67 10.34 -0.40
CA VAL A 209 -20.09 10.67 0.91
C VAL A 209 -18.96 11.66 0.73
N ILE A 210 -18.67 12.42 1.79
CA ILE A 210 -17.51 13.33 1.83
C ILE A 210 -16.19 12.60 2.11
N GLY A 211 -16.29 11.33 2.54
CA GLY A 211 -15.18 10.48 2.97
C GLY A 211 -15.18 10.19 4.48
N THR A 212 -14.33 9.26 4.89
CA THR A 212 -14.08 8.86 6.27
C THR A 212 -13.19 9.90 6.95
N ALA A 213 -13.51 10.28 8.19
CA ALA A 213 -12.65 11.13 9.03
C ALA A 213 -11.19 10.61 9.04
N ASP A 214 -10.22 11.49 9.27
CA ASP A 214 -8.78 11.29 9.03
C ASP A 214 -8.35 11.32 7.54
N PHE A 215 -9.19 10.89 6.59
CA PHE A 215 -8.78 10.74 5.18
C PHE A 215 -9.36 11.79 4.23
N ILE A 216 -10.30 12.62 4.71
CA ILE A 216 -10.89 13.69 3.92
C ILE A 216 -9.81 14.70 3.56
N ALA A 217 -9.64 14.97 2.26
CA ALA A 217 -8.66 15.93 1.78
C ALA A 217 -8.97 17.37 2.27
N PRO A 218 -7.95 18.20 2.57
CA PRO A 218 -8.14 19.53 3.14
C PRO A 218 -9.10 20.44 2.37
N GLU A 219 -9.07 20.37 1.03
CA GLU A 219 -9.92 21.16 0.15
C GLU A 219 -11.41 20.78 0.23
N VAL A 220 -11.71 19.51 0.50
CA VAL A 220 -13.09 19.03 0.71
C VAL A 220 -13.57 19.46 2.08
N LEU A 221 -12.74 19.29 3.12
CA LEU A 221 -13.14 19.61 4.48
C LEU A 221 -13.34 21.12 4.70
N LYS A 222 -12.46 21.97 4.16
CA LYS A 222 -12.59 23.44 4.28
C LYS A 222 -13.88 23.97 3.66
N THR A 223 -14.43 23.28 2.65
CA THR A 223 -15.66 23.67 1.95
C THR A 223 -16.89 22.87 2.41
N LYS A 224 -16.77 22.07 3.48
CA LYS A 224 -17.85 21.21 4.03
C LYS A 224 -19.12 22.00 4.39
N HIS A 225 -18.99 23.27 4.75
CA HIS A 225 -20.10 24.14 5.13
C HIS A 225 -20.91 24.68 3.93
N LEU A 226 -20.37 24.62 2.71
CA LEU A 226 -21.04 25.10 1.49
C LEU A 226 -22.06 24.07 1.00
N ASN A 227 -23.12 24.55 0.34
CA ASN A 227 -24.10 23.68 -0.31
C ASN A 227 -23.46 22.83 -1.41
N LEU A 228 -24.02 21.65 -1.69
CA LEU A 228 -23.47 20.74 -2.71
C LEU A 228 -23.48 21.34 -4.13
N GLN A 229 -24.40 22.26 -4.40
CA GLN A 229 -24.52 22.97 -5.68
C GLN A 229 -23.67 24.25 -5.74
N ASP A 230 -22.98 24.62 -4.66
CA ASP A 230 -22.11 25.79 -4.64
C ASP A 230 -20.91 25.56 -5.58
N PRO A 231 -20.60 26.49 -6.51
CA PRO A 231 -19.47 26.33 -7.42
C PRO A 231 -18.11 26.25 -6.71
N ASN A 232 -18.01 26.72 -5.46
CA ASN A 232 -16.81 26.62 -4.64
C ASN A 232 -16.78 25.35 -3.77
N ARG A 233 -17.83 24.51 -3.80
CA ARG A 233 -17.84 23.25 -3.07
C ARG A 233 -16.90 22.25 -3.73
N HIS A 234 -15.86 21.85 -3.01
CA HIS A 234 -15.01 20.74 -3.46
C HIS A 234 -15.60 19.40 -3.03
N LEU A 235 -15.67 18.48 -3.99
CA LEU A 235 -16.17 17.12 -3.81
C LEU A 235 -15.05 16.10 -4.02
N PRO A 236 -15.14 14.92 -3.35
CA PRO A 236 -14.21 13.83 -3.58
C PRO A 236 -14.02 13.45 -5.05
N ASN A 237 -12.78 13.17 -5.43
CA ASN A 237 -12.35 12.83 -6.78
C ASN A 237 -10.99 12.10 -6.74
N GLN A 238 -10.38 11.84 -7.90
CA GLN A 238 -9.10 11.13 -7.97
C GLN A 238 -7.98 11.83 -7.18
N LYS A 239 -7.94 13.17 -7.16
CA LYS A 239 -6.91 13.93 -6.41
C LYS A 239 -7.11 13.81 -4.90
N THR A 240 -8.34 13.63 -4.42
CA THR A 240 -8.61 13.40 -2.99
C THR A 240 -8.24 11.97 -2.60
N ASP A 241 -8.43 10.99 -3.49
CA ASP A 241 -7.89 9.63 -3.27
C ASP A 241 -6.36 9.65 -3.13
N LEU A 242 -5.64 10.49 -3.89
CA LEU A 242 -4.18 10.61 -3.76
C LEU A 242 -3.74 11.17 -2.40
N HIS A 243 -4.55 12.05 -1.80
CA HIS A 243 -4.32 12.49 -0.41
C HIS A 243 -4.53 11.32 0.56
N ALA A 244 -5.68 10.64 0.47
CA ALA A 244 -5.99 9.50 1.31
C ALA A 244 -4.96 8.36 1.18
N LEU A 245 -4.46 8.10 -0.03
CA LEU A 245 -3.40 7.12 -0.30
C LEU A 245 -2.11 7.49 0.44
N ALA A 246 -1.69 8.77 0.40
CA ALA A 246 -0.52 9.23 1.12
C ALA A 246 -0.70 9.04 2.64
N VAL A 247 -1.87 9.38 3.18
CA VAL A 247 -2.22 9.19 4.59
C VAL A 247 -2.15 7.70 4.96
N LEU A 248 -2.74 6.81 4.16
CA LEU A 248 -2.69 5.36 4.37
C LEU A 248 -1.26 4.82 4.41
N ILE A 249 -0.44 5.16 3.41
CA ILE A 249 0.96 4.69 3.35
C ILE A 249 1.72 5.17 4.57
N TYR A 250 1.56 6.44 4.96
CA TYR A 250 2.18 7.00 6.14
C TYR A 250 1.73 6.26 7.41
N MET A 251 0.43 6.02 7.59
CA MET A 251 -0.11 5.31 8.75
C MET A 251 0.32 3.83 8.81
N TYR A 252 0.42 3.12 7.69
CA TYR A 252 0.89 1.73 7.71
C TYR A 252 2.39 1.61 8.03
N LEU A 253 3.21 2.54 7.54
CA LEU A 253 4.66 2.49 7.74
C LEU A 253 5.12 3.12 9.06
N LEU A 254 4.43 4.16 9.54
CA LEU A 254 4.85 4.99 10.69
C LEU A 254 3.85 5.00 11.84
N ARG A 255 2.67 4.37 11.68
CA ARG A 255 1.69 4.11 12.75
C ARG A 255 1.23 5.36 13.50
N ARG A 256 1.16 6.50 12.82
CA ARG A 256 0.59 7.75 13.32
C ARG A 256 -0.04 8.51 12.16
N HIS A 257 -0.87 9.50 12.46
CA HIS A 257 -1.49 10.32 11.42
C HIS A 257 -0.56 11.47 11.00
N PRO A 258 -0.39 11.77 9.70
CA PRO A 258 0.54 12.80 9.24
C PRO A 258 0.14 14.23 9.59
N LEU A 259 -1.12 14.46 9.97
CA LEU A 259 -1.66 15.81 10.29
C LEU A 259 -2.07 15.98 11.77
N ARG A 260 -2.16 14.92 12.56
CA ARG A 260 -2.59 15.01 13.98
C ARG A 260 -1.40 15.27 14.89
N GLY A 261 -1.10 16.55 15.08
CA GLY A 261 0.00 17.03 15.91
C GLY A 261 -0.46 17.62 17.23
N GLY A 262 0.36 18.52 17.80
CA GLY A 262 0.07 19.19 19.06
C GLY A 262 -0.57 20.58 18.96
N LYS A 263 -0.89 21.05 17.74
CA LYS A 263 -1.50 22.37 17.52
C LYS A 263 -3.01 22.29 17.73
N ILE A 264 -3.52 23.18 18.57
CA ILE A 264 -4.94 23.44 18.74
C ILE A 264 -5.22 24.81 18.12
N TRP A 265 -6.17 24.85 17.20
CA TRP A 265 -6.61 26.03 16.46
C TRP A 265 -7.91 26.62 17.01
N ASP A 266 -8.76 25.79 17.61
CA ASP A 266 -10.00 26.20 18.28
C ASP A 266 -10.22 25.40 19.57
N LEU A 267 -10.91 25.99 20.55
CA LEU A 267 -11.25 25.30 21.80
C LEU A 267 -12.48 24.38 21.62
N ASP A 268 -13.31 24.66 20.61
CA ASP A 268 -14.38 23.75 20.20
C ASP A 268 -13.79 22.60 19.38
N SER A 269 -14.01 21.36 19.83
CA SER A 269 -13.38 20.19 19.22
C SER A 269 -13.82 19.91 17.79
N GLU A 270 -15.07 20.20 17.44
CA GLU A 270 -15.56 19.96 16.07
C GLU A 270 -14.99 20.98 15.11
N ARG A 271 -14.94 22.25 15.53
CA ARG A 271 -14.33 23.33 14.76
C ARG A 271 -12.82 23.14 14.63
N ASP A 272 -12.15 22.70 15.69
CA ASP A 272 -10.71 22.40 15.67
C ASP A 272 -10.40 21.26 14.69
N GLU A 273 -11.20 20.20 14.67
CA GLU A 273 -11.07 19.10 13.70
C GLU A 273 -11.21 19.61 12.26
N ILE A 274 -12.21 20.45 11.98
CA ILE A 274 -12.42 21.03 10.64
C ILE A 274 -11.24 21.91 10.22
N LEU A 275 -10.69 22.70 11.13
CA LEU A 275 -9.56 23.59 10.84
C LEU A 275 -8.25 22.79 10.69
N SER A 276 -7.94 21.91 11.64
CA SER A 276 -6.68 21.16 11.72
C SER A 276 -6.53 20.11 10.61
N MET A 277 -7.63 19.60 10.08
CA MET A 277 -7.63 18.64 8.96
C MET A 277 -8.02 19.30 7.62
N GLY A 278 -8.48 20.56 7.66
CA GLY A 278 -8.94 21.34 6.52
C GLY A 278 -8.04 22.52 6.22
N GLU A 279 -8.58 23.74 6.35
CA GLU A 279 -7.91 24.98 5.95
C GLU A 279 -6.52 25.18 6.59
N LYS A 280 -6.34 24.74 7.85
CA LYS A 280 -5.09 24.90 8.60
C LYS A 280 -4.31 23.60 8.75
N ALA A 281 -4.59 22.62 7.90
CA ALA A 281 -3.86 21.36 7.88
C ALA A 281 -2.35 21.59 7.72
N MET A 282 -1.57 20.87 8.53
CA MET A 282 -0.12 21.00 8.57
C MET A 282 0.54 19.67 8.90
N PHE A 283 1.61 19.35 8.17
CA PHE A 283 2.38 18.13 8.41
C PHE A 283 3.05 18.13 9.79
N VAL A 284 2.89 17.05 10.55
CA VAL A 284 3.42 16.92 11.92
C VAL A 284 4.95 16.85 11.99
N GLU A 285 5.61 16.67 10.85
CA GLU A 285 7.07 16.63 10.70
C GLU A 285 7.54 17.67 9.68
N HIS A 286 6.82 18.77 9.52
CA HIS A 286 7.26 19.84 8.62
C HIS A 286 8.65 20.35 9.08
N PRO A 287 9.67 20.38 8.18
CA PRO A 287 11.05 20.69 8.54
C PRO A 287 11.24 22.15 8.98
N GLU A 288 10.49 23.07 8.38
CA GLU A 288 10.63 24.52 8.65
C GLU A 288 9.55 25.08 9.60
N ASN A 289 8.44 24.37 9.82
CA ASN A 289 7.30 24.88 10.58
C ASN A 289 6.92 23.88 11.68
N LEU A 290 7.42 24.13 12.87
CA LEU A 290 7.28 23.21 14.00
C LEU A 290 5.94 23.35 14.74
N SER A 291 5.04 24.24 14.28
CA SER A 291 3.86 24.63 15.06
C SER A 291 2.86 23.49 15.29
N ASN A 292 2.80 22.51 14.38
CA ASN A 292 2.00 21.28 14.51
C ASN A 292 2.82 20.03 14.84
N HIS A 293 4.05 20.19 15.37
CA HIS A 293 4.80 19.02 15.81
C HIS A 293 4.07 18.28 16.92
N VAL A 294 4.24 16.95 16.95
CA VAL A 294 3.68 16.12 18.01
C VAL A 294 4.31 16.50 19.34
N LYS A 295 3.48 16.68 20.36
CA LYS A 295 3.92 16.89 21.73
C LYS A 295 3.93 15.55 22.47
N SER A 296 5.08 15.13 22.97
CA SER A 296 5.27 13.78 23.52
C SER A 296 4.45 13.52 24.79
N ASP A 297 4.16 14.56 25.57
CA ASP A 297 3.29 14.55 26.74
C ASP A 297 1.79 14.39 26.40
N HIS A 298 1.39 14.71 25.17
CA HIS A 298 0.03 14.46 24.67
C HIS A 298 -0.17 13.03 24.16
N LEU A 299 0.90 12.25 23.99
CA LEU A 299 0.81 10.88 23.51
C LEU A 299 0.36 9.94 24.63
N ARG A 300 -0.53 9.01 24.28
CA ARG A 300 -0.85 7.89 25.17
C ARG A 300 0.41 7.04 25.36
N LYS A 301 0.58 6.47 26.55
CA LYS A 301 1.72 5.58 26.87
C LYS A 301 1.94 4.45 25.85
N TRP A 302 0.88 3.94 25.23
CA TRP A 302 0.95 2.85 24.26
C TRP A 302 1.44 3.28 22.88
N ASP A 303 1.36 4.58 22.58
CA ASP A 303 1.71 5.15 21.28
C ASP A 303 3.09 5.81 21.29
N ALA A 304 3.69 6.03 22.46
CA ALA A 304 4.87 6.88 22.67
C ALA A 304 6.14 6.54 21.86
N PHE A 305 6.26 5.34 21.30
CA PHE A 305 7.38 4.97 20.41
C PHE A 305 7.13 5.40 18.97
N TRP A 306 5.96 5.07 18.43
CA TRP A 306 5.60 5.33 17.02
C TRP A 306 4.99 6.71 16.80
N GLY A 307 4.27 7.22 17.80
CA GLY A 307 3.62 8.51 17.78
C GLY A 307 4.59 9.69 17.88
N ASP A 308 5.83 9.46 18.30
CA ASP A 308 6.86 10.50 18.47
C ASP A 308 7.84 10.51 17.28
N PRO A 309 7.76 11.51 16.38
CA PRO A 309 8.69 11.66 15.27
C PRO A 309 10.16 11.81 15.66
N GLN A 310 10.48 12.24 16.87
CA GLN A 310 11.88 12.36 17.30
C GLN A 310 12.53 10.98 17.49
N LYS A 311 11.73 9.95 17.77
CA LYS A 311 12.19 8.56 17.87
C LYS A 311 12.17 7.87 16.52
N ILE A 312 11.05 8.01 15.80
CA ILE A 312 10.82 7.36 14.50
C ILE A 312 10.40 8.42 13.47
N PRO A 313 11.36 9.17 12.91
CA PRO A 313 11.06 10.20 11.92
C PRO A 313 10.66 9.58 10.59
N TYR A 314 9.86 10.26 9.78
CA TYR A 314 9.43 9.76 8.48
C TYR A 314 10.60 9.44 7.53
N THR A 315 11.76 10.07 7.75
CA THR A 315 13.00 9.85 7.00
C THR A 315 13.54 8.43 7.10
N ILE A 316 13.14 7.65 8.10
CA ILE A 316 13.50 6.21 8.18
C ILE A 316 12.89 5.39 7.02
N THR A 317 11.94 5.95 6.28
CA THR A 317 11.37 5.31 5.08
C THR A 317 12.27 5.45 3.86
N GLY A 318 13.47 6.01 3.99
CA GLY A 318 14.44 6.12 2.92
C GLY A 318 14.17 7.26 1.94
N PRO A 319 15.08 7.49 0.99
CA PRO A 319 15.09 8.69 0.16
C PRO A 319 13.87 8.80 -0.76
N TYR A 320 13.36 7.67 -1.28
CA TYR A 320 12.30 7.67 -2.27
C TYR A 320 10.92 7.97 -1.68
N ILE A 321 10.57 7.31 -0.57
CA ILE A 321 9.28 7.50 0.10
C ILE A 321 9.24 8.81 0.87
N SER A 322 10.34 9.18 1.54
CA SER A 322 10.42 10.44 2.29
C SER A 322 10.17 11.65 1.39
N GLU A 323 10.70 11.65 0.17
CA GLU A 323 10.45 12.72 -0.80
C GLU A 323 8.97 12.77 -1.23
N LEU A 324 8.31 11.62 -1.37
CA LEU A 324 6.88 11.60 -1.67
C LEU A 324 6.02 12.07 -0.50
N PHE A 325 6.41 11.82 0.75
CA PHE A 325 5.73 12.43 1.90
C PHE A 325 5.90 13.94 1.93
N ARG A 326 7.10 14.46 1.60
CA ARG A 326 7.34 15.91 1.43
C ARG A 326 6.42 16.48 0.34
N LYS A 327 6.39 15.85 -0.83
CA LYS A 327 5.54 16.24 -1.95
C LYS A 327 4.04 16.16 -1.61
N ALA A 328 3.59 15.18 -0.84
CA ALA A 328 2.18 15.01 -0.47
C ALA A 328 1.71 15.95 0.64
N PHE A 329 2.50 16.11 1.70
CA PHE A 329 2.07 16.81 2.93
C PHE A 329 2.67 18.22 3.10
N ILE A 330 3.57 18.63 2.20
CA ILE A 330 4.06 20.01 2.14
C ILE A 330 3.61 20.64 0.82
N ASP A 331 4.19 20.18 -0.30
CA ASP A 331 3.94 20.82 -1.61
C ASP A 331 2.48 20.63 -2.07
N GLY A 332 1.91 19.45 -1.84
CA GLY A 332 0.59 19.04 -2.34
C GLY A 332 -0.53 19.03 -1.31
N LEU A 333 -0.28 19.43 -0.05
CA LEU A 333 -1.29 19.39 1.00
C LEU A 333 -2.47 20.30 0.66
N HIS A 334 -2.14 21.55 0.33
CA HIS A 334 -3.09 22.60 -0.08
C HIS A 334 -3.12 22.87 -1.60
N ASP A 335 -2.27 22.20 -2.37
CA ASP A 335 -2.27 22.20 -3.85
C ASP A 335 -2.45 20.77 -4.39
N PRO A 336 -3.69 20.33 -4.66
CA PRO A 336 -3.97 18.97 -5.09
C PRO A 336 -3.28 18.52 -6.38
N ILE A 337 -2.82 19.45 -7.24
CA ILE A 337 -2.14 19.12 -8.51
C ILE A 337 -0.72 18.63 -8.26
N ARG A 338 -0.09 19.04 -7.16
CA ARG A 338 1.30 18.67 -6.83
C ARG A 338 1.42 17.32 -6.11
N ARG A 339 0.30 16.67 -5.76
CA ARG A 339 0.32 15.39 -5.03
C ARG A 339 0.97 14.28 -5.86
N PRO A 340 1.70 13.34 -5.25
CA PRO A 340 2.19 12.17 -5.95
C PRO A 340 1.04 11.30 -6.46
N THR A 341 1.19 10.78 -7.66
CA THR A 341 0.30 9.78 -8.25
C THR A 341 0.48 8.41 -7.59
N ALA A 342 -0.53 7.53 -7.73
CA ALA A 342 -0.43 6.16 -7.23
C ALA A 342 0.73 5.36 -7.85
N ASN A 343 1.11 5.67 -9.10
CA ASN A 343 2.25 5.03 -9.78
C ASN A 343 3.60 5.51 -9.23
N GLU A 344 3.73 6.78 -8.84
CA GLU A 344 4.91 7.28 -8.13
C GLU A 344 5.08 6.57 -6.79
N TRP A 345 4.00 6.39 -6.03
CA TRP A 345 4.02 5.62 -4.79
C TRP A 345 4.46 4.17 -4.99
N GLU A 346 3.88 3.45 -5.95
CA GLU A 346 4.30 2.07 -6.27
C GLU A 346 5.80 2.01 -6.59
N THR A 347 6.28 2.92 -7.44
CA THR A 347 7.69 2.97 -7.85
C THR A 347 8.61 3.23 -6.66
N ALA A 348 8.29 4.23 -5.82
CA ALA A 348 9.08 4.57 -4.64
C ALA A 348 9.09 3.44 -3.61
N LEU A 349 7.95 2.77 -3.39
CA LEU A 349 7.85 1.63 -2.49
C LEU A 349 8.74 0.46 -2.94
N LEU A 350 8.69 0.11 -4.24
CA LEU A 350 9.50 -0.97 -4.79
C LEU A 350 11.01 -0.65 -4.73
N LYS A 351 11.40 0.57 -5.10
CA LYS A 351 12.81 1.01 -4.98
C LYS A 351 13.28 1.00 -3.52
N THR A 352 12.41 1.35 -2.58
CA THR A 352 12.77 1.35 -1.15
C THR A 352 12.90 -0.06 -0.60
N VAL A 353 12.10 -1.03 -1.08
CA VAL A 353 12.27 -2.45 -0.71
C VAL A 353 13.67 -2.95 -1.10
N ASP A 354 14.23 -2.47 -2.20
CA ASP A 354 15.61 -2.83 -2.60
C ASP A 354 16.68 -2.19 -1.69
N LEU A 355 16.32 -1.23 -0.83
CA LEU A 355 17.19 -0.61 0.18
C LEU A 355 17.08 -1.27 1.57
N ILE A 356 16.19 -2.25 1.74
CA ILE A 356 15.93 -2.85 3.04
C ILE A 356 17.04 -3.83 3.45
N GLN A 357 17.35 -3.84 4.74
CA GLN A 357 18.30 -4.72 5.40
C GLN A 357 17.65 -5.51 6.54
N PRO A 358 17.98 -6.81 6.70
CA PRO A 358 17.53 -7.59 7.83
C PRO A 358 18.20 -7.09 9.11
N CYS A 359 17.42 -7.02 10.19
CA CYS A 359 17.94 -6.76 11.52
C CYS A 359 18.52 -8.05 12.11
N SER A 360 19.77 -7.99 12.60
CA SER A 360 20.44 -9.12 13.26
C SER A 360 19.82 -9.50 14.61
N ASN A 361 19.05 -8.60 15.22
CA ASN A 361 18.36 -8.85 16.48
C ASN A 361 17.10 -9.69 16.25
N SER A 362 17.15 -10.96 16.67
CA SER A 362 16.02 -11.91 16.58
C SER A 362 14.77 -11.46 17.35
N SER A 363 14.93 -10.60 18.37
CA SER A 363 13.82 -10.05 19.16
C SER A 363 13.20 -8.79 18.54
N CYS A 364 13.81 -8.21 17.50
CA CYS A 364 13.22 -7.10 16.77
C CYS A 364 11.92 -7.57 16.10
N THR A 365 10.80 -6.92 16.39
CA THR A 365 9.49 -7.28 15.82
C THR A 365 9.35 -6.81 14.38
N GLU A 366 10.04 -5.73 14.00
CA GLU A 366 9.97 -5.16 12.66
C GLU A 366 10.83 -5.93 11.64
N LYS A 367 11.80 -6.72 12.12
CA LYS A 367 12.73 -7.63 11.38
C LYS A 367 13.61 -7.00 10.31
N TRP A 368 13.20 -5.88 9.74
CA TRP A 368 13.80 -5.25 8.57
C TRP A 368 13.82 -3.74 8.78
N TYR A 369 14.80 -3.05 8.18
CA TYR A 369 14.87 -1.59 8.19
C TYR A 369 15.47 -1.08 6.88
N VAL A 370 15.17 0.15 6.49
CA VAL A 370 15.79 0.77 5.31
C VAL A 370 17.18 1.26 5.69
N PHE A 371 18.17 0.94 4.86
CA PHE A 371 19.53 1.47 5.04
C PHE A 371 19.55 2.99 4.91
N ASP A 372 20.11 3.66 5.90
CA ASP A 372 20.08 5.12 6.07
C ASP A 372 21.27 5.84 5.39
N ASN A 373 22.09 5.12 4.62
CA ASN A 373 23.35 5.60 4.03
C ASN A 373 24.39 6.09 5.04
N THR A 374 24.27 5.73 6.33
CA THR A 374 25.29 6.07 7.33
C THR A 374 26.45 5.07 7.29
N GLY A 375 27.62 5.53 7.74
CA GLY A 375 28.81 4.66 7.85
C GLY A 375 28.69 3.59 8.92
N ASN A 376 27.84 3.79 9.94
CA ASN A 376 27.60 2.86 11.04
C ASN A 376 26.09 2.62 11.21
N PRO A 377 25.44 1.90 10.29
CA PRO A 377 24.00 1.75 10.27
C PRO A 377 23.50 0.98 11.49
N LYS A 378 22.36 1.41 12.02
CA LYS A 378 21.66 0.75 13.12
C LYS A 378 20.19 0.60 12.80
N CYS A 379 19.56 -0.45 13.32
CA CYS A 379 18.12 -0.61 13.19
C CYS A 379 17.41 0.54 13.94
N PRO A 380 16.56 1.34 13.29
CA PRO A 380 15.86 2.45 13.94
C PRO A 380 14.84 1.97 14.98
N PHE A 381 14.41 0.71 14.90
CA PHE A 381 13.36 0.17 15.76
C PHE A 381 13.87 -0.36 17.10
N CYS A 382 15.03 -1.05 17.09
CA CYS A 382 15.60 -1.68 18.29
C CYS A 382 16.99 -1.16 18.65
N GLY A 383 17.57 -0.27 17.85
CA GLY A 383 18.89 0.32 18.08
C GLY A 383 20.08 -0.61 17.81
N THR A 384 19.85 -1.87 17.43
CA THR A 384 20.92 -2.82 17.17
C THR A 384 21.83 -2.36 16.03
N PRO A 385 23.14 -2.16 16.26
CA PRO A 385 24.11 -1.84 15.21
C PRO A 385 24.29 -3.00 14.24
N HIS A 386 24.46 -2.68 12.96
CA HIS A 386 24.85 -3.68 11.96
C HIS A 386 26.27 -4.20 12.22
N GLN A 387 26.54 -5.45 11.85
CA GLN A 387 27.84 -6.09 12.04
C GLN A 387 28.39 -6.55 10.70
N GLY A 388 29.65 -6.21 10.41
CA GLY A 388 30.32 -6.53 9.16
C GLY A 388 29.98 -5.56 8.03
N THR A 389 30.63 -5.77 6.89
CA THR A 389 30.53 -4.87 5.74
C THR A 389 29.24 -5.06 4.95
N LEU A 390 28.81 -4.00 4.28
CA LEU A 390 27.54 -3.92 3.56
C LEU A 390 27.75 -3.43 2.12
N PRO A 391 27.59 -4.28 1.09
CA PRO A 391 27.65 -3.84 -0.30
C PRO A 391 26.38 -3.07 -0.68
N VAL A 392 26.57 -1.85 -1.15
CA VAL A 392 25.55 -1.00 -1.76
C VAL A 392 25.81 -0.99 -3.27
N LEU A 393 24.79 -1.31 -4.06
CA LEU A 393 24.89 -1.37 -5.51
C LEU A 393 24.12 -0.20 -6.13
N ASP A 394 24.83 0.75 -6.73
CA ASP A 394 24.23 1.79 -7.55
C ASP A 394 23.97 1.26 -8.96
N LEU A 395 22.72 1.36 -9.43
CA LEU A 395 22.34 0.92 -10.77
C LEU A 395 22.56 2.03 -11.80
N TYR A 396 23.25 1.69 -12.87
CA TYR A 396 23.48 2.53 -14.04
C TYR A 396 22.88 1.89 -15.28
N PHE A 397 22.40 2.72 -16.20
CA PHE A 397 21.95 2.27 -17.51
C PHE A 397 22.82 2.83 -18.63
N ARG A 398 22.92 2.07 -19.72
CA ARG A 398 23.56 2.52 -20.94
C ARG A 398 22.66 3.54 -21.64
N PHE A 399 23.08 4.80 -21.68
CA PHE A 399 22.39 5.87 -22.41
C PHE A 399 22.84 5.90 -23.88
N ASP A 400 24.12 5.63 -24.11
CA ASP A 400 24.76 5.51 -25.42
C ASP A 400 25.93 4.51 -25.30
N ASP A 401 26.57 4.08 -26.40
CA ASP A 401 27.55 2.98 -26.41
C ASP A 401 28.70 3.15 -25.39
N GLU A 402 29.10 4.40 -25.10
CA GLU A 402 30.15 4.71 -24.12
C GLU A 402 29.64 5.40 -22.84
N VAL A 403 28.35 5.79 -22.78
CA VAL A 403 27.83 6.66 -21.71
C VAL A 403 26.89 5.91 -20.78
N TRP A 404 27.32 5.76 -19.53
CA TRP A 404 26.53 5.20 -18.44
C TRP A 404 25.98 6.31 -17.54
N LYS A 405 24.66 6.29 -17.28
CA LYS A 405 24.00 7.27 -16.41
C LYS A 405 23.40 6.59 -15.17
N PRO A 406 23.44 7.23 -13.99
CA PRO A 406 22.83 6.68 -12.79
C PRO A 406 21.31 6.64 -12.91
N GLU A 407 20.67 5.56 -12.47
CA GLU A 407 19.20 5.41 -12.45
C GLU A 407 18.53 6.01 -11.21
N ASN A 408 19.32 6.53 -10.26
CA ASN A 408 18.85 6.86 -8.91
C ASN A 408 18.03 5.68 -8.33
N HIS A 409 18.58 4.48 -8.44
CA HIS A 409 18.06 3.23 -7.90
C HIS A 409 19.26 2.47 -7.33
N ARG A 410 19.17 2.17 -6.04
CA ARG A 410 20.17 1.39 -5.31
C ARG A 410 19.60 0.05 -4.86
N LEU A 411 20.46 -0.95 -4.81
CA LEU A 411 20.19 -2.26 -4.23
C LEU A 411 21.15 -2.50 -3.08
N MET A 412 20.59 -2.71 -1.88
CA MET A 412 21.32 -2.93 -0.66
C MET A 412 21.45 -4.44 -0.42
N VAL A 413 22.68 -4.95 -0.46
CA VAL A 413 22.97 -6.39 -0.45
C VAL A 413 22.88 -6.97 0.96
N TYR A 414 22.21 -8.12 1.09
CA TYR A 414 22.29 -8.96 2.29
C TYR A 414 22.49 -10.44 1.92
N HIS A 415 22.82 -11.26 2.93
CA HIS A 415 23.14 -12.67 2.75
C HIS A 415 21.93 -13.46 2.24
N ASN A 416 22.13 -14.25 1.18
CA ASN A 416 21.11 -15.06 0.50
C ASN A 416 19.98 -14.25 -0.14
N GLN A 417 20.31 -13.06 -0.65
CA GLN A 417 19.39 -12.25 -1.44
C GLN A 417 19.45 -12.62 -2.92
N TYR A 418 18.30 -12.79 -3.56
CA TYR A 418 18.23 -13.07 -5.00
C TYR A 418 18.31 -11.81 -5.86
N LEU A 419 18.95 -11.95 -7.01
CA LEU A 419 18.93 -11.02 -8.13
C LEU A 419 17.89 -11.49 -9.16
N PHE A 420 17.11 -10.57 -9.73
CA PHE A 420 16.03 -10.86 -10.66
C PHE A 420 16.17 -10.01 -11.93
N LYS A 421 15.40 -10.35 -12.97
CA LYS A 421 15.48 -9.66 -14.28
C LYS A 421 15.22 -8.15 -14.20
N TRP A 422 14.31 -7.72 -13.32
CA TRP A 422 14.04 -6.29 -13.10
C TRP A 422 15.16 -5.56 -12.36
N HIS A 423 16.18 -6.25 -11.84
CA HIS A 423 17.44 -5.63 -11.39
C HIS A 423 18.44 -5.54 -12.53
N VAL A 424 18.41 -6.47 -13.48
CA VAL A 424 19.33 -6.59 -14.62
C VAL A 424 18.99 -5.64 -15.76
N SER A 425 17.71 -5.41 -16.04
CA SER A 425 17.26 -4.57 -17.14
C SER A 425 16.14 -3.62 -16.74
N ARG A 426 16.27 -2.36 -17.16
CA ARG A 426 15.24 -1.33 -16.94
C ARG A 426 14.00 -1.52 -17.81
N LYS A 427 14.04 -2.40 -18.82
CA LYS A 427 12.88 -2.77 -19.63
C LYS A 427 11.90 -3.67 -18.87
N ILE A 428 12.36 -4.32 -17.79
CA ILE A 428 11.52 -5.19 -16.95
C ILE A 428 11.14 -4.42 -15.69
N ILE A 429 9.85 -4.04 -15.60
CA ILE A 429 9.32 -3.30 -14.46
C ILE A 429 8.69 -4.28 -13.47
N ARG A 430 9.03 -4.16 -12.18
CA ARG A 430 8.51 -5.02 -11.10
C ARG A 430 7.04 -4.69 -10.77
N ASN A 431 6.13 -5.05 -11.65
CA ASN A 431 4.69 -4.79 -11.51
C ASN A 431 3.85 -6.08 -11.59
N GLU A 432 2.52 -5.93 -11.57
CA GLU A 432 1.56 -7.03 -11.68
C GLU A 432 1.67 -7.86 -12.97
N ASN A 433 2.27 -7.31 -14.04
CA ASN A 433 2.36 -7.95 -15.36
C ASN A 433 3.58 -8.87 -15.52
N LEU A 434 4.40 -9.04 -14.48
CA LEU A 434 5.53 -9.96 -14.52
C LEU A 434 5.08 -11.41 -14.77
N THR A 435 5.72 -12.08 -15.73
CA THR A 435 5.50 -13.50 -16.00
C THR A 435 6.09 -14.38 -14.88
N MET A 436 5.72 -15.66 -14.83
CA MET A 436 6.36 -16.61 -13.91
C MET A 436 7.87 -16.72 -14.15
N GLN A 437 8.32 -16.61 -15.41
CA GLN A 437 9.73 -16.65 -15.77
C GLN A 437 10.50 -15.42 -15.30
N ASP A 438 9.87 -14.23 -15.29
CA ASP A 438 10.52 -13.01 -14.79
C ASP A 438 10.69 -13.02 -13.26
N LYS A 439 9.87 -13.80 -12.56
CA LYS A 439 9.93 -14.03 -11.11
C LYS A 439 10.98 -15.07 -10.71
N MET A 440 11.66 -15.70 -11.66
CA MET A 440 12.77 -16.63 -11.35
C MET A 440 14.06 -15.85 -11.08
N PRO A 441 14.84 -16.22 -10.04
CA PRO A 441 16.16 -15.66 -9.80
C PRO A 441 17.10 -15.88 -10.98
N VAL A 442 17.95 -14.89 -11.27
CA VAL A 442 19.02 -14.96 -12.29
C VAL A 442 20.41 -14.94 -11.66
N GLY A 443 20.48 -14.73 -10.35
CA GLY A 443 21.69 -14.74 -9.54
C GLY A 443 21.33 -14.58 -8.06
N TYR A 444 22.34 -14.64 -7.20
CA TYR A 444 22.15 -14.33 -5.78
C TYR A 444 23.43 -13.80 -5.15
N PHE A 445 23.25 -13.08 -4.05
CA PHE A 445 24.32 -12.56 -3.23
C PHE A 445 24.48 -13.42 -1.98
N THR A 446 25.73 -13.74 -1.64
CA THR A 446 26.02 -14.46 -0.41
C THR A 446 27.35 -13.99 0.19
N PHE A 447 27.50 -14.22 1.48
CA PHE A 447 28.74 -13.95 2.21
C PHE A 447 29.44 -15.30 2.39
N HIS A 448 30.51 -15.52 1.66
CA HIS A 448 31.21 -16.79 1.53
C HIS A 448 32.69 -16.61 1.83
N GLN A 449 33.23 -17.39 2.78
CA GLN A 449 34.65 -17.36 3.17
C GLN A 449 35.16 -15.94 3.52
N GLY A 450 34.35 -15.15 4.23
CA GLY A 450 34.72 -13.79 4.64
C GLY A 450 34.56 -12.72 3.55
N LYS A 451 33.97 -13.07 2.40
CA LYS A 451 33.82 -12.19 1.23
C LYS A 451 32.38 -12.13 0.75
N TRP A 452 31.95 -10.96 0.31
CA TRP A 452 30.69 -10.83 -0.43
C TRP A 452 30.88 -11.30 -1.86
N VAL A 453 29.99 -12.15 -2.35
CA VAL A 453 30.03 -12.65 -3.74
C VAL A 453 28.66 -12.54 -4.39
N LEU A 454 28.65 -12.22 -5.69
CA LEU A 454 27.51 -12.35 -6.58
C LEU A 454 27.70 -13.62 -7.42
N VAL A 455 26.79 -14.57 -7.27
CA VAL A 455 26.76 -15.82 -8.03
C VAL A 455 25.83 -15.66 -9.24
N ASN A 456 26.35 -15.97 -10.42
CA ASN A 456 25.56 -15.97 -11.66
C ASN A 456 24.79 -17.28 -11.81
N GLN A 457 23.47 -17.23 -11.92
CA GLN A 457 22.67 -18.44 -12.18
C GLN A 457 22.22 -18.58 -13.64
N GLY A 458 22.22 -17.50 -14.43
CA GLY A 458 21.67 -17.58 -15.80
C GLY A 458 21.92 -16.38 -16.71
N LEU A 459 22.76 -15.43 -16.34
CA LEU A 459 23.07 -14.26 -17.15
C LEU A 459 24.26 -14.55 -18.08
N ALA A 460 24.00 -14.75 -19.38
CA ALA A 460 25.06 -15.08 -20.33
C ALA A 460 26.07 -13.93 -20.55
N GLY A 461 25.62 -12.67 -20.46
CA GLY A 461 26.43 -11.48 -20.73
C GLY A 461 27.03 -10.80 -19.49
N MET A 462 27.09 -11.47 -18.35
CA MET A 462 27.59 -10.84 -17.11
C MET A 462 29.13 -10.72 -17.13
N LYS A 463 29.65 -9.52 -16.82
CA LYS A 463 31.08 -9.22 -16.92
C LYS A 463 31.55 -8.30 -15.80
N ASP A 464 32.67 -8.65 -15.16
CA ASP A 464 33.44 -7.71 -14.35
C ASP A 464 34.17 -6.74 -15.29
N VAL A 465 33.74 -5.48 -15.31
CA VAL A 465 34.30 -4.44 -16.17
C VAL A 465 35.58 -3.87 -15.56
N THR A 466 35.75 -3.95 -14.25
CA THR A 466 36.98 -3.50 -13.57
C THR A 466 38.15 -4.41 -13.93
N GLU A 467 37.92 -5.73 -13.92
CA GLU A 467 38.95 -6.75 -14.21
C GLU A 467 38.91 -7.26 -15.66
N GLN A 468 37.95 -6.78 -16.47
CA GLN A 468 37.71 -7.24 -17.85
C GLN A 468 37.47 -8.75 -17.97
N LYS A 469 36.79 -9.34 -16.97
CA LYS A 469 36.58 -10.78 -16.85
C LYS A 469 35.12 -11.16 -17.03
N GLU A 470 34.86 -12.12 -17.92
CA GLU A 470 33.51 -12.70 -18.05
C GLU A 470 33.14 -13.54 -16.83
N ILE A 471 31.88 -13.47 -16.43
CA ILE A 471 31.33 -14.20 -15.29
C ILE A 471 30.26 -15.15 -15.84
N LEU A 472 30.68 -16.33 -16.28
CA LEU A 472 29.79 -17.33 -16.89
C LEU A 472 28.71 -17.83 -15.89
N PRO A 473 27.55 -18.31 -16.37
CA PRO A 473 26.58 -18.99 -15.52
C PRO A 473 27.22 -20.12 -14.70
N GLY A 474 26.89 -20.19 -13.41
CA GLY A 474 27.49 -21.11 -12.44
C GLY A 474 28.78 -20.61 -11.80
N SER A 475 29.32 -19.46 -12.23
CA SER A 475 30.48 -18.82 -11.59
C SER A 475 30.07 -17.67 -10.67
N MET A 476 31.03 -17.12 -9.94
CA MET A 476 30.82 -16.01 -9.00
C MET A 476 31.89 -14.93 -9.13
N VAL A 477 31.54 -13.73 -8.70
CA VAL A 477 32.44 -12.57 -8.60
C VAL A 477 32.41 -12.00 -7.19
N GLU A 478 33.58 -11.67 -6.65
CA GLU A 478 33.69 -10.98 -5.36
C GLU A 478 33.23 -9.53 -5.50
N LEU A 479 32.44 -9.05 -4.54
CA LEU A 479 32.02 -7.65 -4.44
C LEU A 479 33.03 -6.88 -3.59
N THR A 480 33.77 -5.96 -4.22
CA THR A 480 34.74 -5.08 -3.57
C THR A 480 34.39 -3.63 -3.85
N ASP A 481 34.85 -2.72 -3.00
CA ASP A 481 34.61 -1.28 -3.18
C ASP A 481 35.13 -0.80 -4.55
N GLY A 482 34.34 0.02 -5.24
CA GLY A 482 34.65 0.55 -6.57
C GLY A 482 34.48 -0.43 -7.74
N LYS A 483 34.07 -1.68 -7.49
CA LYS A 483 33.90 -2.69 -8.55
C LYS A 483 32.72 -2.36 -9.46
N LYS A 484 32.89 -2.59 -10.77
CA LYS A 484 31.88 -2.37 -11.81
C LYS A 484 31.53 -3.69 -12.47
N ILE A 485 30.27 -4.11 -12.36
CA ILE A 485 29.80 -5.38 -12.96
C ILE A 485 28.68 -5.07 -13.93
N LEU A 486 28.86 -5.46 -15.20
CA LEU A 486 27.83 -5.40 -16.22
C LEU A 486 26.92 -6.62 -16.05
N LEU A 487 25.62 -6.40 -15.81
CA LEU A 487 24.65 -7.48 -15.65
C LEU A 487 24.10 -7.98 -17.00
N SER A 488 23.97 -7.08 -17.98
CA SER A 488 23.60 -7.42 -19.36
C SER A 488 24.12 -6.35 -20.33
N SER A 489 24.63 -6.79 -21.48
CA SER A 489 25.04 -5.94 -22.61
C SER A 489 23.89 -5.61 -23.58
N GLU A 490 22.73 -6.24 -23.40
CA GLU A 490 21.54 -6.00 -24.20
C GLU A 490 20.97 -4.60 -23.98
N GLU A 491 20.10 -4.16 -24.89
CA GLU A 491 19.45 -2.86 -24.78
C GLU A 491 18.59 -2.79 -23.50
N GLY A 492 18.86 -1.77 -22.68
CA GLY A 492 18.24 -1.61 -21.36
C GLY A 492 18.92 -2.39 -20.23
N GLY A 493 20.01 -3.12 -20.52
CA GLY A 493 20.86 -3.75 -19.52
C GLY A 493 21.52 -2.73 -18.57
N ARG A 494 21.82 -3.20 -17.36
CA ARG A 494 22.39 -2.37 -16.28
C ARG A 494 23.81 -2.76 -15.93
N LEU A 495 24.54 -1.74 -15.49
CA LEU A 495 25.82 -1.84 -14.82
C LEU A 495 25.60 -1.56 -13.33
N ILE A 496 26.20 -2.35 -12.45
CA ILE A 496 26.23 -2.08 -11.02
C ILE A 496 27.60 -1.51 -10.63
N TYR A 497 27.59 -0.47 -9.81
CA TYR A 497 28.76 0.06 -9.12
C TYR A 497 28.67 -0.31 -7.64
N VAL A 498 29.70 -0.97 -7.12
CA VAL A 498 29.75 -1.46 -5.73
C VAL A 498 30.38 -0.42 -4.83
N THR A 499 29.70 -0.07 -3.74
CA THR A 499 30.25 0.71 -2.62
C THR A 499 30.14 -0.11 -1.34
N MET A 500 31.21 -0.19 -0.55
CA MET A 500 31.23 -0.92 0.71
C MET A 500 30.99 0.01 1.89
N ALA A 501 29.87 -0.18 2.59
CA ALA A 501 29.53 0.52 3.83
C ALA A 501 29.88 -0.32 5.09
N ASN A 502 29.89 0.33 6.26
CA ASN A 502 30.17 -0.29 7.57
C ASN A 502 31.52 -1.04 7.62
N GLN A 503 32.58 -0.31 7.23
CA GLN A 503 33.97 -0.80 7.23
C GLN A 503 34.61 -0.71 8.61
#